data_AF-A0A8J4A0P0-F1
#
_entry.id   AF-A0A8J4A0P0-F1
#
_cell.length_a   1.000
_cell.length_b   1.000
_cell.length_c   1.000
_cell.angle_alpha   90.00
_cell.angle_beta   90.00
_cell.angle_gamma   90.00
#
_symmetry.space_group_name_H-M   'P 1'
#
loop_
_entity.id
_entity.type
_entity.pdbx_description
1 polymer ?
#
loop_
_entity_poly.entity_id
_entity_poly.type
_entity_poly.pdbx_seq_one_letter_code
_entity_poly.pdbx_strand_id
1 'polypeptide(L)'
;MPRVSDHDARRRQVAAAVAGLVATDDLDGVTVARTAAAAGISVGLVQHYFATKDDMLLFAYAHVREQIEARVATAVDAGAGSGARIEHVLLDALGELLPLDGRRRRECRVMLAFAGRTLDSPRLTEVLRASADSVRERLAVAIHNGKECGEVPAATDDHAESVRLLAVVDGLALHAYVAPDTVTAEAAHSALADHLRALFPGPCRQPRRVSTVD
;
A
#
# COMPACT_ATOMS: atom_id res chain seq x y z
N MET A 1 2.62 -2.03 -35.85
CA MET A 1 3.30 -2.25 -34.56
C MET A 1 2.47 -1.56 -33.48
N PRO A 2 2.00 -2.26 -32.43
CA PRO A 2 1.41 -1.56 -31.28
C PRO A 2 2.51 -0.71 -30.64
N ARG A 3 2.24 0.58 -30.38
CA ARG A 3 3.19 1.44 -29.64
C ARG A 3 3.32 0.86 -28.24
N VAL A 4 4.49 0.94 -27.61
CA VAL A 4 4.75 0.45 -26.24
C VAL A 4 3.68 0.91 -25.25
N SER A 5 3.10 2.10 -25.44
CA SER A 5 1.99 2.62 -24.62
C SER A 5 0.71 1.78 -24.70
N ASP A 6 0.39 1.17 -25.86
CA ASP A 6 -0.76 0.27 -26.02
C ASP A 6 -0.48 -1.06 -25.32
N HIS A 7 0.75 -1.57 -25.40
CA HIS A 7 1.15 -2.81 -24.70
C HIS A 7 0.96 -2.71 -23.19
N ASP A 8 1.46 -1.65 -22.56
CA ASP A 8 1.33 -1.46 -21.11
C ASP A 8 -0.11 -1.13 -20.71
N ALA A 9 -0.85 -0.36 -21.53
CA ALA A 9 -2.26 -0.11 -21.31
C ALA A 9 -3.08 -1.41 -21.29
N ARG A 10 -2.80 -2.35 -22.20
CA ARG A 10 -3.47 -3.67 -22.23
C ARG A 10 -3.13 -4.53 -21.03
N ARG A 11 -1.87 -4.55 -20.58
CA ARG A 11 -1.50 -5.25 -19.35
C ARG A 11 -2.20 -4.65 -18.14
N ARG A 12 -2.28 -3.32 -18.03
CA ARG A 12 -3.03 -2.63 -16.96
C ARG A 12 -4.54 -2.92 -17.02
N GLN A 13 -5.11 -3.02 -18.23
CA GLN A 13 -6.51 -3.44 -18.41
C GLN A 13 -6.75 -4.84 -17.84
N VAL A 14 -5.84 -5.79 -18.09
CA VAL A 14 -5.89 -7.13 -17.49
C VAL A 14 -5.72 -7.07 -15.97
N ALA A 15 -4.77 -6.30 -15.46
CA ALA A 15 -4.56 -6.13 -14.02
C ALA A 15 -5.79 -5.58 -13.29
N ALA A 16 -6.44 -4.56 -13.87
CA ALA A 16 -7.66 -3.98 -13.34
C ALA A 16 -8.81 -5.00 -13.32
N ALA A 17 -8.94 -5.83 -14.36
CA ALA A 17 -9.92 -6.90 -14.41
C ALA A 17 -9.66 -7.98 -13.33
N VAL A 18 -8.41 -8.39 -13.14
CA VAL A 18 -8.02 -9.30 -12.06
C VAL A 18 -8.35 -8.70 -10.69
N ALA A 19 -7.97 -7.44 -10.44
CA ALA A 19 -8.25 -6.76 -9.18
C ALA A 19 -9.76 -6.66 -8.91
N GLY A 20 -10.57 -6.40 -9.95
CA GLY A 20 -12.03 -6.38 -9.85
C GLY A 20 -12.63 -7.76 -9.53
N LEU A 21 -12.10 -8.83 -10.15
CA LEU A 21 -12.50 -10.20 -9.83
C LEU A 21 -12.13 -10.57 -8.40
N VAL A 22 -10.89 -10.32 -7.96
CA VAL A 22 -10.45 -10.58 -6.58
C VAL A 22 -11.23 -9.74 -5.57
N ALA A 23 -11.67 -8.54 -5.94
CA ALA A 23 -12.48 -7.69 -5.08
C ALA A 23 -13.87 -8.27 -4.77
N THR A 24 -14.39 -9.18 -5.61
CA THR A 24 -15.76 -9.70 -5.53
C THR A 24 -15.82 -11.21 -5.30
N ASP A 25 -14.81 -11.94 -5.76
CA ASP A 25 -14.73 -13.40 -5.75
C ASP A 25 -13.50 -13.89 -4.99
N ASP A 26 -13.37 -15.20 -4.83
CA ASP A 26 -12.14 -15.81 -4.35
C ASP A 26 -11.01 -15.78 -5.41
N LEU A 27 -9.78 -15.92 -4.96
CA LEU A 27 -8.59 -15.85 -5.81
C LEU A 27 -8.45 -17.07 -6.74
N ASP A 28 -9.14 -18.17 -6.42
CA ASP A 28 -9.11 -19.40 -7.20
C ASP A 28 -10.07 -19.35 -8.38
N GLY A 29 -11.20 -18.67 -8.20
CA GLY A 29 -12.15 -18.32 -9.25
C GLY A 29 -11.57 -17.39 -10.32
N VAL A 30 -10.43 -16.73 -10.09
CA VAL A 30 -9.73 -15.94 -11.12
C VAL A 30 -9.07 -16.88 -12.13
N THR A 31 -9.65 -16.97 -13.33
CA THR A 31 -9.08 -17.75 -14.45
C THR A 31 -8.75 -16.84 -15.63
N VAL A 32 -7.83 -17.26 -16.50
CA VAL A 32 -7.48 -16.51 -17.72
C VAL A 32 -8.73 -16.20 -18.56
N ALA A 33 -9.67 -17.16 -18.65
CA ALA A 33 -10.93 -16.97 -19.37
C ALA A 33 -11.85 -15.93 -18.72
N ARG A 34 -12.03 -15.99 -17.39
CA ARG A 34 -12.84 -15.00 -16.66
C ARG A 34 -12.19 -13.62 -16.70
N THR A 35 -10.88 -13.53 -16.58
CA THR A 35 -10.14 -12.28 -16.72
C THR A 35 -10.28 -11.70 -18.12
N ALA A 36 -10.16 -12.51 -19.17
CA ALA A 36 -10.37 -12.08 -20.55
C ALA A 36 -11.77 -11.49 -20.75
N ALA A 37 -12.80 -12.21 -20.26
CA ALA A 37 -14.18 -11.73 -20.30
C ALA A 37 -14.38 -10.42 -19.53
N ALA A 38 -13.87 -10.32 -18.30
CA ALA A 38 -13.96 -9.12 -17.47
C ALA A 38 -13.18 -7.92 -18.06
N ALA A 39 -12.05 -8.19 -18.72
CA ALA A 39 -11.26 -7.19 -19.41
C ALA A 39 -11.84 -6.80 -20.78
N GLY A 40 -12.79 -7.56 -21.34
CA GLY A 40 -13.31 -7.32 -22.69
C GLY A 40 -12.30 -7.60 -23.80
N ILE A 41 -11.41 -8.59 -23.60
CA ILE A 41 -10.42 -9.01 -24.59
C ILE A 41 -10.44 -10.54 -24.78
N SER A 42 -9.75 -11.05 -25.81
CA SER A 42 -9.69 -12.49 -26.06
C SER A 42 -8.76 -13.22 -25.08
N VAL A 43 -9.06 -14.50 -24.83
CA VAL A 43 -8.19 -15.40 -24.02
C VAL A 43 -6.79 -15.48 -24.61
N GLY A 44 -6.69 -15.61 -25.94
CA GLY A 44 -5.40 -15.64 -26.64
C GLY A 44 -4.58 -14.37 -26.44
N LEU A 45 -5.23 -13.20 -26.32
CA LEU A 45 -4.53 -11.95 -26.03
C LEU A 45 -4.03 -11.89 -24.58
N VAL A 46 -4.78 -12.41 -23.61
CA VAL A 46 -4.28 -12.54 -22.22
C VAL A 46 -3.07 -13.48 -22.17
N GLN A 47 -3.16 -14.64 -22.84
CA GLN A 47 -2.06 -15.62 -22.92
C GLN A 47 -0.83 -15.08 -23.66
N HIS A 48 -1.03 -14.13 -24.58
CA HIS A 48 0.07 -13.43 -25.23
C HIS A 48 0.85 -12.54 -24.24
N TYR A 49 0.16 -11.90 -23.28
CA TYR A 49 0.80 -11.03 -22.28
C TYR A 49 1.32 -11.76 -21.05
N PHE A 50 0.69 -12.86 -20.67
CA PHE A 50 0.98 -13.59 -19.45
C PHE A 50 1.14 -15.08 -19.74
N ALA A 51 2.37 -15.57 -19.60
CA ALA A 51 2.70 -16.97 -19.85
C ALA A 51 2.00 -17.91 -18.86
N THR A 52 1.80 -17.47 -17.61
CA THR A 52 1.16 -18.25 -16.55
C THR A 52 0.09 -17.43 -15.82
N LYS A 53 -0.83 -18.13 -15.14
CA LYS A 53 -1.78 -17.50 -14.20
C LYS A 53 -1.03 -16.73 -13.11
N ASP A 54 0.08 -17.26 -12.63
CA ASP A 54 0.89 -16.61 -11.59
C ASP A 54 1.50 -15.30 -12.08
N ASP A 55 2.00 -15.24 -13.32
CA ASP A 55 2.53 -13.98 -13.87
C ASP A 55 1.42 -12.92 -14.02
N MET A 56 0.21 -13.33 -14.40
CA MET A 56 -0.97 -12.47 -14.47
C MET A 56 -1.36 -11.94 -13.08
N LEU A 57 -1.39 -12.82 -12.07
CA LEU A 57 -1.71 -12.47 -10.70
C LEU A 57 -0.64 -11.55 -10.10
N LEU A 58 0.65 -11.88 -10.24
CA LEU A 58 1.78 -11.06 -9.79
C LEU A 58 1.73 -9.66 -10.39
N PHE A 59 1.43 -9.55 -11.68
CA PHE A 59 1.29 -8.26 -12.34
C PHE A 59 0.09 -7.47 -11.79
N ALA A 60 -1.03 -8.13 -11.51
CA ALA A 60 -2.19 -7.47 -10.90
C ALA A 60 -1.90 -6.97 -9.47
N TYR A 61 -1.19 -7.75 -8.67
CA TYR A 61 -0.72 -7.33 -7.34
C TYR A 61 0.20 -6.10 -7.44
N ALA A 62 1.21 -6.15 -8.30
CA ALA A 62 2.13 -5.03 -8.52
C ALA A 62 1.39 -3.77 -8.98
N HIS A 63 0.39 -3.92 -9.85
CA HIS A 63 -0.43 -2.80 -10.30
C HIS A 63 -1.23 -2.16 -9.17
N VAL A 64 -1.89 -2.96 -8.31
CA VAL A 64 -2.63 -2.42 -7.15
C VAL A 64 -1.67 -1.74 -6.18
N ARG A 65 -0.49 -2.32 -5.94
CA ARG A 65 0.58 -1.71 -5.13
C ARG A 65 1.02 -0.36 -5.67
N GLU A 66 1.29 -0.25 -6.97
CA GLU A 66 1.67 1.01 -7.63
C GLU A 66 0.61 2.09 -7.41
N GLN A 67 -0.68 1.73 -7.46
CA GLN A 67 -1.78 2.66 -7.20
C GLN A 67 -1.85 3.14 -5.74
N ILE A 68 -1.47 2.29 -4.78
CA ILE A 68 -1.39 2.67 -3.36
C ILE A 68 -0.17 3.57 -3.15
N GLU A 69 0.99 3.15 -3.67
CA GLU A 69 2.26 3.87 -3.55
C GLU A 69 2.20 5.28 -4.15
N ALA A 70 1.49 5.46 -5.27
CA ALA A 70 1.27 6.78 -5.85
C ALA A 70 0.49 7.72 -4.91
N ARG A 71 -0.49 7.20 -4.15
CA ARG A 71 -1.27 8.00 -3.19
C ARG A 71 -0.49 8.28 -1.92
N VAL A 72 0.26 7.30 -1.44
CA VAL A 72 1.23 7.47 -0.35
C VAL A 72 2.22 8.59 -0.69
N ALA A 73 2.81 8.55 -1.89
CA ALA A 73 3.74 9.60 -2.35
C ALA A 73 3.06 10.97 -2.42
N THR A 74 1.83 11.03 -2.94
CA THR A 74 1.04 12.28 -2.99
C THR A 74 0.80 12.86 -1.59
N ALA A 75 0.45 12.03 -0.61
CA ALA A 75 0.25 12.44 0.78
C ALA A 75 1.56 12.96 1.40
N VAL A 76 2.68 12.26 1.14
CA VAL A 76 4.01 12.67 1.60
C VAL A 76 4.42 14.02 1.01
N ASP A 77 4.26 14.22 -0.29
CA ASP A 77 4.62 15.46 -0.98
C ASP A 77 3.77 16.65 -0.51
N ALA A 78 2.46 16.44 -0.31
CA ALA A 78 1.57 17.47 0.21
C ALA A 78 1.92 17.87 1.65
N GLY A 79 2.24 16.89 2.49
CA GLY A 79 2.69 17.09 3.87
C GLY A 79 4.02 17.85 3.95
N ALA A 80 4.99 17.45 3.13
CA ALA A 80 6.29 18.12 3.04
C ALA A 80 6.15 19.56 2.52
N GLY A 81 5.36 19.78 1.47
CA GLY A 81 5.13 21.10 0.88
C GLY A 81 4.42 22.09 1.80
N SER A 82 3.58 21.61 2.71
CA SER A 82 2.90 22.43 3.72
C SER A 82 3.70 22.60 5.03
N GLY A 83 4.84 21.93 5.16
CA GLY A 83 5.64 21.91 6.39
C GLY A 83 4.93 21.25 7.56
N ALA A 84 4.04 20.28 7.30
CA ALA A 84 3.37 19.50 8.33
C ALA A 84 4.37 18.73 9.21
N ARG A 85 3.96 18.39 10.44
CA ARG A 85 4.74 17.50 11.32
C ARG A 85 4.86 16.13 10.66
N ILE A 86 6.00 15.46 10.84
CA ILE A 86 6.25 14.14 10.22
C ILE A 86 5.17 13.14 10.65
N GLU A 87 4.75 13.22 11.92
CA GLU A 87 3.62 12.48 12.47
C GLU A 87 2.34 12.56 11.62
N HIS A 88 1.93 13.77 11.21
CA HIS A 88 0.72 13.96 10.40
C HIS A 88 0.92 13.45 8.97
N VAL A 89 2.11 13.67 8.40
CA VAL A 89 2.45 13.14 7.07
C VAL A 89 2.37 11.61 7.07
N LEU A 90 2.88 10.96 8.12
CA LEU A 90 2.78 9.51 8.29
C LEU A 90 1.35 9.05 8.50
N LEU A 91 0.52 9.79 9.23
CA LEU A 91 -0.89 9.43 9.42
C LEU A 91 -1.65 9.41 8.08
N ASP A 92 -1.49 10.46 7.27
CA ASP A 92 -2.13 10.55 5.95
C ASP A 92 -1.59 9.46 5.02
N ALA A 93 -0.27 9.29 4.96
CA ALA A 93 0.39 8.30 4.11
C ALA A 93 0.02 6.85 4.49
N LEU A 94 0.05 6.49 5.77
CA LEU A 94 -0.28 5.15 6.23
C LEU A 94 -1.79 4.89 6.21
N GLY A 95 -2.62 5.94 6.30
CA GLY A 95 -4.05 5.87 6.08
C GLY A 95 -4.45 5.39 4.68
N GLU A 96 -3.57 5.50 3.68
CA GLU A 96 -3.77 4.95 2.34
C GLU A 96 -3.69 3.42 2.28
N LEU A 97 -3.09 2.79 3.30
CA LEU A 97 -3.00 1.33 3.44
C LEU A 97 -4.20 0.73 4.18
N LEU A 98 -4.96 1.55 4.91
CA LEU A 98 -6.11 1.12 5.69
C LEU A 98 -7.39 1.07 4.83
N PRO A 99 -8.32 0.13 5.06
CA PRO A 99 -9.55 -0.01 4.29
C PRO A 99 -10.63 1.02 4.70
N LEU A 100 -10.30 2.31 4.61
CA LEU A 100 -11.13 3.40 5.14
C LEU A 100 -12.28 3.82 4.22
N ASP A 101 -12.28 3.38 2.97
CA ASP A 101 -13.35 3.60 2.02
C ASP A 101 -13.52 2.39 1.07
N GLY A 102 -14.54 2.44 0.20
CA GLY A 102 -14.85 1.35 -0.71
C GLY A 102 -13.71 0.99 -1.68
N ARG A 103 -12.87 1.95 -2.08
CA ARG A 103 -11.71 1.68 -2.95
C ARG A 103 -10.63 0.97 -2.13
N ARG A 104 -10.20 1.56 -1.02
CA ARG A 104 -9.15 1.01 -0.16
C ARG A 104 -9.55 -0.34 0.43
N ARG A 105 -10.83 -0.59 0.67
CA ARG A 105 -11.35 -1.91 1.07
C ARG A 105 -11.17 -2.98 -0.01
N ARG A 106 -11.37 -2.65 -1.30
CA ARG A 106 -11.10 -3.57 -2.41
C ARG A 106 -9.60 -3.84 -2.57
N GLU A 107 -8.78 -2.80 -2.46
CA GLU A 107 -7.33 -2.93 -2.51
C GLU A 107 -6.81 -3.79 -1.35
N CYS A 108 -7.30 -3.56 -0.13
CA CYS A 108 -7.00 -4.38 1.05
C CYS A 108 -7.38 -5.85 0.84
N ARG A 109 -8.56 -6.14 0.26
CA ARG A 109 -8.95 -7.52 -0.11
C ARG A 109 -7.93 -8.16 -1.06
N VAL A 110 -7.48 -7.43 -2.08
CA VAL A 110 -6.44 -7.91 -2.99
C VAL A 110 -5.17 -8.23 -2.20
N MET A 111 -4.68 -7.29 -1.40
CA MET A 111 -3.47 -7.48 -0.58
C MET A 111 -3.55 -8.72 0.31
N LEU A 112 -4.67 -8.93 1.02
CA LEU A 112 -4.89 -10.09 1.88
C LEU A 112 -4.95 -11.40 1.10
N ALA A 113 -5.63 -11.40 -0.04
CA ALA A 113 -5.74 -12.59 -0.88
C ALA A 113 -4.35 -13.02 -1.40
N PHE A 114 -3.52 -12.06 -1.82
CA PHE A 114 -2.15 -12.33 -2.26
C PHE A 114 -1.22 -12.74 -1.12
N ALA A 115 -1.38 -12.18 0.08
CA ALA A 115 -0.66 -12.61 1.28
C ALA A 115 -0.95 -14.08 1.62
N GLY A 116 -2.20 -14.54 1.51
CA GLY A 116 -2.54 -15.96 1.72
C GLY A 116 -1.80 -16.91 0.77
N ARG A 117 -1.49 -16.47 -0.46
CA ARG A 117 -0.76 -17.27 -1.46
C ARG A 117 0.73 -17.44 -1.18
N THR A 118 1.31 -16.71 -0.23
CA THR A 118 2.73 -16.90 0.13
C THR A 118 3.00 -18.27 0.72
N LEU A 119 1.97 -18.94 1.25
CA LEU A 119 2.07 -20.30 1.78
C LEU A 119 2.48 -21.32 0.71
N ASP A 120 2.05 -21.09 -0.53
CA ASP A 120 2.21 -22.06 -1.64
C ASP A 120 3.05 -21.50 -2.81
N SER A 121 3.53 -20.26 -2.72
CA SER A 121 4.26 -19.58 -3.81
C SER A 121 5.52 -18.86 -3.32
N PRO A 122 6.72 -19.43 -3.56
CA PRO A 122 8.00 -18.79 -3.24
C PRO A 122 8.22 -17.46 -3.98
N ARG A 123 7.79 -17.36 -5.26
CA ARG A 123 7.88 -16.11 -6.04
C ARG A 123 7.05 -14.99 -5.42
N LEU A 124 5.82 -15.28 -4.99
CA LEU A 124 4.99 -14.27 -4.31
C LEU A 124 5.58 -13.88 -2.96
N THR A 125 6.12 -14.85 -2.22
CA THR A 125 6.81 -14.58 -0.95
C THR A 125 7.97 -13.60 -1.14
N GLU A 126 8.77 -13.77 -2.19
CA GLU A 126 9.87 -12.85 -2.50
C GLU A 126 9.38 -11.43 -2.84
N VAL A 127 8.34 -11.31 -3.65
CA VAL A 127 7.75 -10.02 -4.02
C VAL A 127 7.16 -9.29 -2.81
N LEU A 128 6.43 -10.00 -1.95
CA LEU A 128 5.84 -9.41 -0.75
C LEU A 128 6.92 -9.03 0.26
N ARG A 129 7.96 -9.84 0.43
CA ARG A 129 9.12 -9.52 1.28
C ARG A 129 9.81 -8.25 0.80
N ALA A 130 10.18 -8.16 -0.49
CA ALA A 130 10.83 -6.97 -1.04
C ALA A 130 9.95 -5.72 -0.89
N SER A 131 8.63 -5.87 -1.04
CA SER A 131 7.68 -4.77 -0.82
C SER A 131 7.68 -4.31 0.64
N ALA A 132 7.65 -5.24 1.60
CA ALA A 132 7.69 -4.94 3.02
C ALA A 132 9.03 -4.34 3.46
N ASP A 133 10.15 -4.83 2.91
CA ASP A 133 11.49 -4.27 3.13
C ASP A 133 11.55 -2.80 2.71
N SER A 134 11.08 -2.50 1.49
CA SER A 134 11.05 -1.14 0.97
C SER A 134 10.17 -0.19 1.80
N VAL A 135 9.04 -0.68 2.33
CA VAL A 135 8.20 0.12 3.25
C VAL A 135 8.91 0.36 4.57
N ARG A 136 9.52 -0.68 5.17
CA ARG A 136 10.26 -0.55 6.44
C ARG A 136 11.44 0.41 6.35
N GLU A 137 12.17 0.41 5.24
CA GLU A 137 13.24 1.37 4.99
C GLU A 137 12.72 2.81 4.97
N ARG A 138 11.61 3.08 4.26
CA ARG A 138 10.98 4.41 4.25
C ARG A 138 10.49 4.84 5.63
N LEU A 139 9.91 3.92 6.40
CA LEU A 139 9.47 4.21 7.76
C LEU A 139 10.64 4.50 8.69
N ALA A 140 11.73 3.73 8.61
CA ALA A 140 12.94 3.97 9.38
C ALA A 140 13.52 5.37 9.07
N VAL A 141 13.55 5.78 7.80
CA VAL A 141 13.96 7.14 7.40
C VAL A 141 13.03 8.21 8.01
N ALA A 142 11.71 8.01 7.98
CA ALA A 142 10.78 8.98 8.57
C ALA A 142 10.95 9.09 10.10
N ILE A 143 11.16 7.98 10.80
CA ILE A 143 11.45 7.93 12.23
C ILE A 143 12.77 8.64 12.53
N HIS A 144 13.81 8.39 11.74
CA HIS A 144 15.10 9.06 11.83
C HIS A 144 14.97 10.57 11.67
N ASN A 145 14.25 11.03 10.65
CA ASN A 145 13.97 12.45 10.45
C ASN A 145 13.17 13.03 11.63
N GLY A 146 12.26 12.25 12.22
CA GLY A 146 11.57 12.60 13.46
C GLY A 146 12.54 12.85 14.62
N LYS A 147 13.62 12.06 14.74
CA LYS A 147 14.65 12.25 15.77
C LYS A 147 15.46 13.52 15.52
N GLU A 148 15.88 13.76 14.28
CA GLU A 148 16.60 14.98 13.88
C GLU A 148 15.76 16.25 14.07
N CYS A 149 14.45 16.14 13.88
CA CYS A 149 13.49 17.20 14.18
C CYS A 149 13.20 17.34 15.68
N GLY A 150 13.46 16.32 16.50
CA GLY A 150 13.09 16.29 17.91
C GLY A 150 11.62 15.90 18.18
N GLU A 151 10.89 15.44 17.16
CA GLU A 151 9.55 14.85 17.29
C GLU A 151 9.60 13.46 17.93
N VAL A 152 10.67 12.70 17.68
CA VAL A 152 10.89 11.33 18.18
C VAL A 152 12.06 11.33 19.19
N PRO A 153 11.99 10.58 20.31
CA PRO A 153 13.10 10.46 21.26
C PRO A 153 14.38 9.92 20.60
N ALA A 154 15.53 10.54 20.89
CA ALA A 154 16.82 10.16 20.29
C ALA A 154 17.23 8.69 20.53
N ALA A 155 16.77 8.09 21.64
CA ALA A 155 17.04 6.70 22.00
C ALA A 155 16.20 5.67 21.22
N THR A 156 15.25 6.12 20.39
CA THR A 156 14.39 5.25 19.58
C THR A 156 15.23 4.50 18.54
N ASP A 157 15.01 3.19 18.41
CA ASP A 157 15.61 2.35 17.37
C ASP A 157 14.74 2.40 16.11
N ASP A 158 15.28 3.02 15.06
CA ASP A 158 14.58 3.31 13.80
C ASP A 158 14.11 2.02 13.11
N HIS A 159 14.90 0.95 13.16
CA HIS A 159 14.56 -0.33 12.53
C HIS A 159 13.53 -1.10 13.36
N ALA A 160 13.71 -1.15 14.68
CA ALA A 160 12.77 -1.85 15.54
C ALA A 160 11.38 -1.18 15.51
N GLU A 161 11.31 0.14 15.45
CA GLU A 161 10.05 0.86 15.31
C GLU A 161 9.46 0.77 13.90
N SER A 162 10.26 0.73 12.84
CA SER A 162 9.71 0.53 11.49
C SER A 162 9.02 -0.82 11.34
N VAL A 163 9.57 -1.88 11.97
CA VAL A 163 8.95 -3.20 12.05
C VAL A 163 7.63 -3.14 12.83
N ARG A 164 7.63 -2.49 14.01
CA ARG A 164 6.42 -2.36 14.84
C ARG A 164 5.32 -1.58 14.11
N LEU A 165 5.66 -0.45 13.51
CA LEU A 165 4.72 0.42 12.82
C LEU A 165 4.07 -0.29 11.63
N LEU A 166 4.85 -1.01 10.81
CA LEU A 166 4.29 -1.79 9.71
C LEU A 166 3.36 -2.90 10.23
N ALA A 167 3.74 -3.61 11.29
CA ALA A 167 2.90 -4.64 11.88
C ALA A 167 1.58 -4.09 12.44
N VAL A 168 1.60 -2.89 13.04
CA VAL A 168 0.39 -2.18 13.49
C VAL A 168 -0.51 -1.85 12.29
N VAL A 169 0.03 -1.27 11.23
CA VAL A 169 -0.74 -0.92 10.04
C VAL A 169 -1.38 -2.15 9.38
N ASP A 170 -0.61 -3.23 9.21
CA ASP A 170 -1.11 -4.46 8.61
C ASP A 170 -2.20 -5.12 9.49
N GLY A 171 -2.00 -5.13 10.80
CA GLY A 171 -2.99 -5.65 11.76
C GLY A 171 -4.29 -4.82 11.74
N LEU A 172 -4.18 -3.49 11.75
CA LEU A 172 -5.35 -2.61 11.64
C LEU A 172 -6.09 -2.81 10.33
N ALA A 173 -5.37 -2.92 9.21
CA ALA A 173 -5.97 -3.19 7.91
C ALA A 173 -6.72 -4.52 7.88
N LEU A 174 -6.11 -5.60 8.39
CA LEU A 174 -6.73 -6.92 8.50
C LEU A 174 -8.00 -6.88 9.36
N HIS A 175 -7.92 -6.33 10.56
CA HIS A 175 -9.06 -6.32 11.50
C HIS A 175 -10.20 -5.42 11.00
N ALA A 176 -9.90 -4.25 10.43
CA ALA A 176 -10.92 -3.40 9.83
C ALA A 176 -11.57 -4.01 8.57
N TYR A 177 -10.82 -4.86 7.86
CA TYR A 177 -11.37 -5.62 6.75
C TYR A 177 -12.32 -6.73 7.23
N VAL A 178 -11.86 -7.59 8.16
CA VAL A 178 -12.57 -8.80 8.62
C VAL A 178 -13.76 -8.48 9.52
N ALA A 179 -13.64 -7.48 10.40
CA ALA A 179 -14.65 -7.14 11.40
C ALA A 179 -15.00 -5.65 11.33
N PRO A 180 -15.57 -5.15 10.21
CA PRO A 180 -15.81 -3.72 10.00
C PRO A 180 -16.80 -3.10 11.01
N ASP A 181 -17.64 -3.92 11.65
CA ASP A 181 -18.58 -3.47 12.68
C ASP A 181 -17.93 -3.32 14.07
N THR A 182 -16.75 -3.93 14.28
CA THR A 182 -15.99 -3.86 15.53
C THR A 182 -14.80 -2.92 15.40
N VAL A 183 -14.00 -3.11 14.35
CA VAL A 183 -12.90 -2.21 14.00
C VAL A 183 -13.38 -1.41 12.80
N THR A 184 -14.10 -0.32 13.09
CA THR A 184 -14.59 0.60 12.05
C THR A 184 -13.41 1.31 11.37
N ALA A 185 -13.65 1.90 10.21
CA ALA A 185 -12.65 2.75 9.54
C ALA A 185 -12.15 3.87 10.47
N GLU A 186 -13.07 4.50 11.21
CA GLU A 186 -12.75 5.52 12.21
C GLU A 186 -11.88 4.96 13.34
N ALA A 187 -12.22 3.79 13.89
CA ALA A 187 -11.44 3.16 14.95
C ALA A 187 -10.04 2.78 14.49
N ALA A 188 -9.89 2.24 13.26
CA ALA A 188 -8.60 1.90 12.69
C ALA A 188 -7.72 3.15 12.47
N HIS A 189 -8.31 4.22 11.92
CA HIS A 189 -7.61 5.48 11.73
C HIS A 189 -7.22 6.13 13.07
N SER A 190 -8.11 6.11 14.07
CA SER A 190 -7.82 6.61 15.42
C SER A 190 -6.67 5.84 16.07
N ALA A 191 -6.69 4.51 15.99
CA ALA A 191 -5.64 3.66 16.57
C ALA A 191 -4.27 3.91 15.93
N LEU A 192 -4.22 4.12 14.61
CA LEU A 192 -3.01 4.54 13.91
C LEU A 192 -2.53 5.92 14.41
N ALA A 193 -3.45 6.88 14.54
CA ALA A 193 -3.13 8.21 15.06
C ALA A 193 -2.63 8.17 16.50
N ASP A 194 -3.22 7.34 17.36
CA ASP A 194 -2.79 7.14 18.75
C ASP A 194 -1.37 6.55 18.80
N HIS A 195 -1.09 5.55 17.97
CA HIS A 195 0.23 4.93 17.88
C HIS A 195 1.30 5.92 17.39
N LEU A 196 0.99 6.71 16.35
CA LEU A 196 1.90 7.75 15.86
C LEU A 196 2.12 8.86 16.89
N ARG A 197 1.08 9.32 17.60
CA ARG A 197 1.23 10.28 18.71
C ARG A 197 2.16 9.78 19.81
N ALA A 198 2.08 8.49 20.14
CA ALA A 198 2.97 7.88 21.13
C ALA A 198 4.43 7.79 20.65
N LEU A 199 4.63 7.55 19.35
CA LEU A 199 5.97 7.48 18.73
C LEU A 199 6.60 8.85 18.47
N PHE A 200 5.79 9.89 18.21
CA PHE A 200 6.20 11.27 17.93
C PHE A 200 5.76 12.26 19.05
N PRO A 201 6.14 12.05 20.33
CA PRO A 201 5.64 12.84 21.46
C PRO A 201 6.21 14.27 21.50
N GLY A 202 7.31 14.54 20.81
CA GLY A 202 8.03 15.80 20.86
C GLY A 202 7.50 16.85 19.86
N PRO A 203 7.80 18.15 20.08
CA PRO A 203 7.64 19.16 19.05
C PRO A 203 8.82 19.13 18.07
N CYS A 204 8.57 19.47 16.81
CA CYS A 204 9.64 19.77 15.86
C CYS A 204 10.41 21.02 16.30
N ARG A 205 11.73 20.89 16.42
CA ARG A 205 12.69 21.93 16.84
C ARG A 205 13.42 22.56 15.67
N GLN A 206 13.26 22.03 14.46
CA GLN A 206 13.84 22.62 13.27
C GLN A 206 12.96 23.79 12.80
N PRO A 207 13.53 24.96 12.47
CA PRO A 207 12.77 26.09 11.96
C PRO A 207 12.11 25.69 10.63
N ARG A 208 10.78 25.82 10.54
CA ARG A 208 10.04 25.66 9.29
C ARG A 208 10.62 26.64 8.27
N ARG A 209 11.27 26.14 7.22
CA ARG A 209 11.63 26.97 6.07
C ARG A 209 10.33 27.41 5.42
N VAL A 210 9.85 28.59 5.80
CA VAL A 210 8.80 29.28 5.05
C VAL A 210 9.43 29.58 3.69
N SER A 211 9.00 28.88 2.64
CA SER A 211 9.29 29.27 1.27
C SER A 211 8.64 30.64 1.05
N THR A 212 9.41 31.71 1.24
CA THR A 212 9.09 33.03 0.70
C THR A 212 9.16 32.89 -0.82
N VAL A 213 7.98 32.74 -1.42
CA VAL A 213 7.81 32.94 -2.85
C VAL A 213 7.72 34.46 -3.04
N ASP A 214 8.82 35.06 -3.50
CA ASP A 214 8.82 36.37 -4.16
C ASP A 214 8.36 36.23 -5.62
#